data_AF-A0A9D5N7Y7-F1
#
_entry.id   AF-A0A9D5N7Y7-F1
#
_cell.length_a   1.000
_cell.length_b   1.000
_cell.length_c   1.000
_cell.angle_alpha   90.00
_cell.angle_beta   90.00
_cell.angle_gamma   90.00
#
_symmetry.space_group_name_H-M   'P 1'
#
loop_
_entity.id
_entity.type
_entity.pdbx_description
1 polymer ?
#
loop_
_entity_poly.entity_id
_entity_poly.type
_entity_poly.pdbx_seq_one_letter_code
_entity_poly.pdbx_strand_id
1 'polypeptide(L)'
;MSTKKQGGGLKEVWRKILVALKRRPFNIPMVALVITFLYYALHLSTISNTTAKIQGSGMGFAGFVTMLVSMLSYMVFINTFQYRKPVNKPMLGLLIVMFGIIAFADIYYRNQIFAAIQRPVNPIVVTQNTIYIAYAEYYLRIHLILLAITLVLILTLPIYAKALRKVKTSIEVEDNGSLGAIDISGDE
;
A
#
# COMPACT_ATOMS: atom_id res chain seq x y z
N MET A 1 -5.88 -29.40 38.15
CA MET A 1 -6.91 -29.71 37.14
C MET A 1 -6.85 -28.64 36.04
N SER A 2 -6.39 -29.03 34.85
CA SER A 2 -6.45 -28.36 33.53
C SER A 2 -6.58 -26.83 33.45
N THR A 3 -5.46 -26.12 33.25
CA THR A 3 -5.48 -24.85 32.51
C THR A 3 -5.66 -25.16 31.01
N LYS A 4 -6.91 -25.35 30.57
CA LYS A 4 -7.25 -25.37 29.14
C LYS A 4 -7.06 -23.96 28.59
N LYS A 5 -5.82 -23.64 28.20
CA LYS A 5 -5.50 -22.52 27.33
C LYS A 5 -6.19 -22.83 26.01
N GLN A 6 -7.43 -22.36 25.82
CA GLN A 6 -8.11 -22.46 24.53
C GLN A 6 -7.21 -21.76 23.53
N GLY A 7 -6.49 -22.56 22.74
CA GLY A 7 -5.62 -22.09 21.69
C GLY A 7 -6.47 -21.30 20.72
N GLY A 8 -6.32 -19.97 20.76
CA GLY A 8 -6.90 -19.08 19.77
C GLY A 8 -6.36 -19.46 18.40
N GLY A 9 -7.07 -20.34 17.71
CA GLY A 9 -6.68 -20.81 16.39
C GLY A 9 -6.67 -19.68 15.37
N LEU A 10 -6.37 -20.01 14.11
CA LEU A 10 -6.37 -19.06 12.98
C LEU A 10 -7.58 -18.10 13.00
N LYS A 11 -8.77 -18.58 13.37
CA LYS A 11 -10.00 -17.77 13.50
C LYS A 11 -9.86 -16.59 14.46
N GLU A 12 -9.16 -16.74 15.58
CA GLU A 12 -8.93 -15.66 16.53
C GLU A 12 -7.91 -14.64 16.02
N VAL A 13 -6.89 -15.08 15.28
CA VAL A 13 -5.94 -14.18 14.61
C VAL A 13 -6.65 -13.33 13.55
N TRP A 14 -7.46 -13.95 12.69
CA TRP A 14 -8.28 -13.25 11.70
C TRP A 14 -9.26 -12.26 12.34
N ARG A 15 -9.90 -12.64 13.45
CA ARG A 15 -10.76 -11.73 14.24
C ARG A 15 -9.97 -10.54 14.77
N LYS A 16 -8.79 -10.76 15.37
CA LYS A 16 -7.93 -9.68 15.89
C LYS A 16 -7.50 -8.72 14.79
N ILE A 17 -7.14 -9.24 13.60
CA ILE A 17 -6.80 -8.42 12.43
C ILE A 17 -8.02 -7.59 11.98
N LEU A 18 -9.20 -8.20 11.88
CA LEU A 18 -10.43 -7.51 11.46
C LEU A 18 -10.83 -6.42 12.46
N VAL A 19 -10.71 -6.70 13.77
CA VAL A 19 -10.95 -5.71 14.84
C VAL A 19 -9.92 -4.57 14.79
N ALA A 20 -8.64 -4.87 14.55
CA ALA A 20 -7.60 -3.85 14.40
C ALA A 20 -7.86 -2.97 13.16
N LEU A 21 -8.27 -3.57 12.04
CA LEU A 21 -8.61 -2.86 10.80
C LEU A 21 -9.84 -1.98 10.98
N LYS A 22 -10.86 -2.46 11.70
CA LYS A 22 -12.06 -1.68 12.06
C LYS A 22 -11.70 -0.46 12.92
N ARG A 23 -10.75 -0.60 13.85
CA ARG A 23 -10.28 0.51 14.70
C ARG A 23 -9.45 1.53 13.94
N ARG A 24 -8.72 1.12 12.88
CA ARG A 24 -7.86 1.99 12.05
C ARG A 24 -8.02 1.68 10.55
N PRO A 25 -9.09 2.19 9.91
CA PRO A 25 -9.39 1.90 8.50
C PRO A 25 -8.33 2.46 7.53
N PHE A 26 -7.57 3.49 7.94
CA PHE A 26 -6.47 4.06 7.14
C PHE A 26 -5.27 3.11 6.99
N ASN A 27 -5.20 2.01 7.76
CA ASN A 27 -4.15 0.99 7.57
C ASN A 27 -4.25 0.31 6.19
N ILE A 28 -5.44 0.23 5.59
CA ILE A 28 -5.62 -0.37 4.26
C ILE A 28 -4.83 0.41 3.19
N PRO A 29 -5.09 1.72 2.97
CA PRO A 29 -4.34 2.50 1.99
C PRO A 29 -2.87 2.66 2.36
N MET A 30 -2.53 2.64 3.66
CA MET A 30 -1.14 2.64 4.11
C MET A 30 -0.38 1.39 3.63
N VAL A 31 -0.96 0.20 3.83
CA VAL A 31 -0.35 -1.06 3.38
C VAL A 31 -0.27 -1.10 1.85
N ALA A 32 -1.31 -0.64 1.15
CA ALA A 32 -1.30 -0.55 -0.31
C ALA A 32 -0.18 0.38 -0.83
N LEU A 33 0.03 1.53 -0.17
CA LEU A 33 1.12 2.46 -0.49
C LEU A 33 2.49 1.80 -0.28
N VAL A 34 2.68 1.09 0.82
CA VAL A 34 3.93 0.35 1.10
C VAL A 34 4.16 -0.74 0.05
N ILE A 35 3.13 -1.51 -0.31
CA ILE A 35 3.23 -2.54 -1.34
C ILE A 35 3.59 -1.92 -2.70
N THR A 36 2.95 -0.80 -3.06
CA THR A 36 3.23 -0.08 -4.30
C THR A 36 4.70 0.37 -4.36
N PHE A 37 5.19 0.97 -3.28
CA PHE A 37 6.59 1.38 -3.15
C PHE A 37 7.56 0.19 -3.22
N LEU A 38 7.31 -0.86 -2.44
CA LEU A 38 8.17 -2.05 -2.40
C LEU A 38 8.21 -2.74 -3.77
N TYR A 39 7.07 -2.78 -4.47
CA TYR A 39 7.00 -3.34 -5.82
C TYR A 39 7.96 -2.61 -6.76
N TYR A 40 7.96 -1.28 -6.75
CA TYR A 40 8.91 -0.51 -7.56
C TYR A 40 10.36 -0.73 -7.13
N ALA A 41 10.62 -0.67 -5.82
CA ALA A 41 11.97 -0.83 -5.27
C ALA A 41 12.60 -2.19 -5.60
N LEU A 42 11.82 -3.27 -5.56
CA LEU A 42 12.29 -4.62 -5.91
C LEU A 42 12.66 -4.77 -7.38
N HIS A 43 12.03 -4.00 -8.27
CA HIS A 43 12.27 -4.04 -9.71
C HIS A 43 13.25 -2.95 -10.20
N LEU A 44 13.85 -2.20 -9.26
CA LEU A 44 14.74 -1.08 -9.55
C LEU A 44 15.95 -1.50 -10.39
N SER A 45 16.49 -2.70 -10.20
CA SER A 45 17.63 -3.22 -10.98
C SER A 45 17.30 -3.34 -12.47
N THR A 46 16.11 -3.84 -12.80
CA THR A 46 15.63 -3.98 -14.19
C THR A 46 15.43 -2.62 -14.84
N ILE A 47 14.87 -1.67 -14.08
CA ILE A 47 14.69 -0.28 -14.52
C ILE A 47 16.06 0.38 -14.73
N SER A 48 17.00 0.22 -13.79
CA SER A 48 18.34 0.82 -13.87
C SER A 48 19.14 0.29 -15.06
N ASN A 49 19.10 -1.02 -15.32
CA ASN A 49 19.74 -1.62 -16.51
C ASN A 49 19.14 -1.07 -17.81
N THR A 50 17.81 -0.86 -17.82
CA THR A 50 17.12 -0.21 -18.95
C THR A 50 17.59 1.23 -19.16
N THR A 51 17.69 2.02 -18.08
CA THR A 51 18.25 3.38 -18.15
C THR A 51 19.66 3.37 -18.70
N ALA A 52 20.54 2.50 -18.19
CA ALA A 52 21.94 2.43 -18.61
C ALA A 52 22.11 2.05 -20.09
N LYS A 53 21.19 1.24 -20.63
CA LYS A 53 21.22 0.81 -22.04
C LYS A 53 20.63 1.83 -22.99
N ILE A 54 19.48 2.41 -22.64
CA ILE A 54 18.76 3.35 -23.51
C ILE A 54 19.42 4.73 -23.46
N GLN A 55 19.88 5.15 -22.28
CA GLN A 55 20.43 6.47 -22.01
C GLN A 55 19.53 7.61 -22.51
N GLY A 56 18.21 7.41 -22.41
CA GLY A 56 17.23 8.41 -22.82
C GLY A 56 17.35 9.65 -21.94
N SER A 57 17.21 10.82 -22.56
CA SER A 57 17.22 12.10 -21.84
C SER A 57 16.24 12.05 -20.67
N GLY A 58 16.70 12.42 -19.48
CA GLY A 58 15.89 12.47 -18.27
C GLY A 58 15.44 11.13 -17.66
N MET A 59 15.78 9.96 -18.23
CA MET A 59 15.32 8.66 -17.70
C MET A 59 15.82 8.39 -16.28
N GLY A 60 17.11 8.63 -16.03
CA GLY A 60 17.68 8.47 -14.69
C GLY A 60 17.07 9.43 -13.67
N PHE A 61 16.78 10.66 -14.09
CA PHE A 61 16.12 11.65 -13.25
C PHE A 61 14.67 11.26 -12.94
N ALA A 62 13.92 10.75 -13.93
CA ALA A 62 12.56 10.24 -13.70
C ALA A 62 12.54 9.09 -12.69
N GLY A 63 13.47 8.12 -12.82
CA GLY A 63 13.61 7.03 -11.85
C GLY A 63 13.96 7.52 -10.44
N PHE A 64 14.87 8.50 -10.33
CA PHE A 64 15.22 9.13 -9.07
C PHE A 64 14.02 9.84 -8.41
N VAL A 65 13.29 10.64 -9.20
CA VAL A 65 12.08 11.35 -8.72
C VAL A 65 11.03 10.35 -8.25
N THR A 66 10.76 9.28 -9.01
CA THR A 66 9.81 8.24 -8.59
C THR A 66 10.19 7.64 -7.24
N MET A 67 11.46 7.28 -7.03
CA MET A 67 11.92 6.71 -5.75
C MET A 67 11.79 7.70 -4.59
N LEU A 68 12.29 8.92 -4.77
CA LEU A 68 12.29 9.96 -3.73
C LEU A 68 10.86 10.33 -3.34
N VAL A 69 10.01 10.59 -4.32
CA VAL A 69 8.63 11.01 -4.09
C VAL A 69 7.82 9.85 -3.51
N SER A 70 8.11 8.59 -3.85
CA SER A 70 7.46 7.43 -3.22
C SER A 70 7.77 7.30 -1.74
N MET A 71 9.04 7.50 -1.33
CA MET A 71 9.42 7.50 0.08
C MET A 71 8.77 8.66 0.84
N LEU A 72 8.79 9.87 0.28
CA LEU A 72 8.19 11.03 0.91
C LEU A 72 6.66 10.92 0.97
N SER A 73 6.02 10.28 -0.01
CA SER A 73 4.56 10.05 -0.01
C SER A 73 4.10 9.26 1.22
N TYR A 74 4.93 8.34 1.73
CA TYR A 74 4.65 7.63 2.99
C TYR A 74 4.64 8.58 4.19
N MET A 75 5.61 9.49 4.27
CA MET A 75 5.67 10.49 5.34
C MET A 75 4.50 11.48 5.27
N VAL A 76 4.13 11.91 4.06
CA VAL A 76 2.97 12.77 3.85
C VAL A 76 1.67 12.03 4.19
N PHE A 77 1.57 10.74 3.89
CA PHE A 77 0.41 9.91 4.25
C PHE A 77 0.20 9.86 5.77
N ILE A 78 1.25 9.59 6.55
CA ILE A 78 1.18 9.57 8.02
C ILE A 78 0.74 10.93 8.57
N ASN A 79 1.27 12.02 8.00
CA ASN A 79 0.91 13.38 8.39
C ASN A 79 -0.50 13.80 7.93
N THR A 80 -1.02 13.16 6.88
CA THR A 80 -2.40 13.36 6.40
C THR A 80 -3.41 12.72 7.34
N PHE A 81 -3.13 11.48 7.77
CA PHE A 81 -4.01 10.67 8.61
C PHE A 81 -3.44 10.52 10.02
N GLN A 82 -3.47 11.61 10.78
CA GLN A 82 -3.00 11.62 12.17
C GLN A 82 -3.97 10.88 13.10
N TYR A 83 -3.41 10.15 14.08
CA TYR A 83 -4.21 9.41 15.05
C TYR A 83 -5.10 10.36 15.86
N ARG A 84 -6.41 10.08 15.89
CA ARG A 84 -7.45 10.83 16.63
C ARG A 84 -7.64 12.29 16.19
N LYS A 85 -7.11 12.70 15.03
CA LYS A 85 -7.30 14.04 14.46
C LYS A 85 -8.09 13.97 13.15
N PRO A 86 -8.83 15.02 12.76
CA PRO A 86 -9.42 15.10 11.44
C PRO A 86 -8.33 15.12 10.36
N VAL A 87 -8.71 14.75 9.13
CA VAL A 87 -7.78 14.68 7.99
C VAL A 87 -7.18 16.06 7.72
N ASN A 88 -5.85 16.12 7.63
CA ASN A 88 -5.14 17.34 7.27
C ASN A 88 -5.28 17.57 5.76
N LYS A 89 -6.22 18.46 5.38
CA LYS A 89 -6.54 18.75 3.97
C LYS A 89 -5.34 19.23 3.15
N PRO A 90 -4.49 20.16 3.63
CA PRO A 90 -3.24 20.51 2.95
C PRO A 90 -2.34 19.31 2.63
N MET A 91 -2.12 18.43 3.60
CA MET A 91 -1.28 17.24 3.41
C MET A 91 -1.92 16.23 2.47
N LEU A 92 -3.25 16.10 2.48
CA LEU A 92 -3.98 15.28 1.50
C LEU A 92 -3.79 15.83 0.07
N GLY A 93 -3.88 17.16 -0.10
CA GLY A 93 -3.62 17.80 -1.39
C GLY A 93 -2.19 17.53 -1.86
N LEU A 94 -1.21 17.68 -0.97
CA LEU A 94 0.19 17.36 -1.26
C LEU A 94 0.36 15.89 -1.66
N LEU A 95 -0.28 14.95 -0.96
CA LEU A 95 -0.22 13.52 -1.29
C LEU A 95 -0.72 13.24 -2.70
N ILE A 96 -1.84 13.86 -3.10
CA ILE A 96 -2.39 13.72 -4.46
C ILE A 96 -1.43 14.29 -5.50
N VAL A 97 -0.82 15.45 -5.24
CA VAL A 97 0.19 16.04 -6.11
C VAL A 97 1.39 15.10 -6.27
N MET A 98 1.86 14.50 -5.19
CA MET A 98 2.98 13.55 -5.22
C MET A 98 2.68 12.29 -6.04
N PHE A 99 1.45 11.77 -5.92
CA PHE A 99 0.99 10.68 -6.78
C PHE A 99 0.96 11.10 -8.26
N GLY A 100 0.54 12.34 -8.54
CA GLY A 100 0.59 12.90 -9.89
C GLY A 100 2.02 12.99 -10.45
N ILE A 101 2.97 13.43 -9.63
CA ILE A 101 4.40 13.50 -10.01
C ILE A 101 4.95 12.09 -10.31
N ILE A 102 4.65 11.10 -9.47
CA ILE A 102 5.06 9.71 -9.69
C ILE A 102 4.47 9.17 -10.99
N ALA A 103 3.16 9.36 -11.20
CA ALA A 103 2.48 8.88 -12.41
C ALA A 103 3.07 9.55 -13.67
N PHE A 104 3.34 10.85 -13.62
CA PHE A 104 3.99 11.58 -14.72
C PHE A 104 5.39 11.03 -15.01
N ALA A 105 6.21 10.82 -13.97
CA ALA A 105 7.56 10.28 -14.13
C ALA A 105 7.54 8.88 -14.77
N ASP A 106 6.63 8.00 -14.35
CA ASP A 106 6.48 6.66 -14.93
C ASP A 106 6.01 6.69 -16.39
N ILE A 107 5.04 7.55 -16.71
CA ILE A 107 4.57 7.73 -18.09
C ILE A 107 5.70 8.26 -18.97
N TYR A 108 6.41 9.29 -18.49
CA TYR A 108 7.56 9.85 -19.20
C TYR A 108 8.63 8.78 -19.46
N TYR A 109 8.99 8.00 -18.45
CA TYR A 109 9.95 6.91 -18.59
C TYR A 109 9.51 5.88 -19.63
N ARG A 110 8.23 5.46 -19.60
CA ARG A 110 7.68 4.51 -20.59
C ARG A 110 7.72 5.08 -22.01
N ASN A 111 7.40 6.36 -22.19
CA ASN A 111 7.48 7.02 -23.49
C ASN A 111 8.91 7.02 -24.04
N GLN A 112 9.92 7.19 -23.19
CA GLN A 112 11.33 7.08 -23.59
C GLN A 112 11.70 5.65 -24.02
N ILE A 113 11.16 4.62 -23.35
CA ILE A 113 11.32 3.22 -23.79
C ILE A 113 10.71 3.03 -25.19
N PHE A 114 9.47 3.48 -25.40
CA PHE A 114 8.80 3.36 -26.71
C PHE A 114 9.56 4.09 -27.82
N ALA A 115 9.99 5.32 -27.56
CA ALA A 115 10.79 6.11 -28.50
C ALA A 115 12.12 5.41 -28.85
N ALA A 116 12.77 4.74 -27.88
CA ALA A 116 14.02 4.05 -28.10
C ALA A 116 13.87 2.73 -28.90
N ILE A 117 12.74 2.05 -28.76
CA ILE A 117 12.44 0.82 -29.52
C ILE A 117 11.99 1.15 -30.94
N GLN A 118 11.20 2.21 -31.12
CA GLN A 118 10.58 2.57 -32.40
C GLN A 118 11.38 3.59 -33.23
N ARG A 119 12.57 4.02 -32.77
CA ARG A 119 13.37 5.00 -33.51
C ARG A 119 13.72 4.50 -34.92
N PRO A 120 13.60 5.36 -35.95
CA PRO A 120 13.86 4.97 -37.34
C PRO A 120 15.35 4.69 -37.62
N VAL A 121 16.26 5.22 -36.81
CA VAL A 121 17.71 5.02 -36.95
C VAL A 121 18.22 4.20 -35.76
N ASN A 122 18.82 3.03 -36.05
CA ASN A 122 19.40 2.10 -35.08
C ASN A 122 18.48 1.70 -33.91
N PRO A 123 17.25 1.20 -34.14
CA PRO A 123 16.33 0.81 -33.08
C PRO A 123 16.97 -0.17 -32.09
N ILE A 124 16.63 -0.03 -30.80
CA ILE A 124 17.06 -1.02 -29.81
C ILE A 124 16.21 -2.26 -30.00
N VAL A 125 16.78 -3.26 -30.68
CA VAL A 125 16.12 -4.55 -30.87
C VAL A 125 16.08 -5.29 -29.55
N VAL A 126 14.87 -5.62 -29.07
CA VAL A 126 14.68 -6.40 -27.86
C VAL A 126 15.00 -7.88 -28.17
N THR A 127 16.22 -8.28 -27.85
CA THR A 127 16.68 -9.68 -27.89
C THR A 127 16.66 -10.31 -26.49
N GLN A 128 17.00 -11.60 -26.34
CA GLN A 128 17.13 -12.25 -25.02
C GLN A 128 18.09 -11.48 -24.09
N ASN A 129 19.17 -10.91 -24.62
CA ASN A 129 20.15 -10.16 -23.83
C ASN A 129 19.64 -8.79 -23.34
N THR A 130 18.55 -8.27 -23.93
CA THR A 130 17.96 -6.96 -23.60
C THR A 130 16.50 -7.07 -23.14
N ILE A 131 16.06 -8.28 -22.77
CA ILE A 131 14.67 -8.54 -22.36
C ILE A 131 14.23 -7.72 -21.14
N TYR A 132 15.19 -7.27 -20.32
CA TYR A 132 14.95 -6.37 -19.19
C TYR A 132 14.25 -5.06 -19.60
N ILE A 133 14.38 -4.60 -20.85
CA ILE A 133 13.69 -3.41 -21.36
C ILE A 133 12.17 -3.64 -21.41
N ALA A 134 11.75 -4.81 -21.90
CA ALA A 134 10.34 -5.19 -21.94
C ALA A 134 9.78 -5.39 -20.52
N TYR A 135 10.57 -6.03 -19.64
CA TYR A 135 10.17 -6.17 -18.24
C TYR A 135 10.08 -4.84 -17.51
N ALA A 136 10.98 -3.88 -17.77
CA ALA A 136 10.90 -2.55 -17.19
C ALA A 136 9.60 -1.83 -17.59
N GLU A 137 9.20 -1.89 -18.86
CA GLU A 137 7.92 -1.33 -19.31
C GLU A 137 6.73 -1.98 -18.59
N TYR A 138 6.75 -3.30 -18.47
CA TYR A 138 5.71 -4.07 -17.80
C TYR A 138 5.61 -3.73 -16.31
N TYR A 139 6.74 -3.64 -15.60
CA TYR A 139 6.78 -3.29 -14.19
C TYR A 139 6.35 -1.85 -13.93
N LEU A 140 6.74 -0.90 -14.78
CA LEU A 140 6.26 0.48 -14.70
C LEU A 140 4.74 0.58 -14.92
N ARG A 141 4.20 -0.25 -15.82
CA ARG A 141 2.75 -0.31 -16.04
C ARG A 141 2.02 -0.85 -14.81
N ILE A 142 2.52 -1.92 -14.19
CA ILE A 142 1.94 -2.46 -12.95
C ILE A 142 2.05 -1.46 -11.82
N HIS A 143 3.20 -0.79 -11.67
CA HIS A 143 3.38 0.23 -10.65
C HIS A 143 2.35 1.35 -10.77
N LEU A 144 2.07 1.82 -11.99
CA LEU A 144 1.03 2.83 -12.25
C LEU A 144 -0.38 2.35 -11.87
N ILE A 145 -0.69 1.07 -12.13
CA ILE A 145 -1.97 0.45 -11.71
C ILE A 145 -2.05 0.38 -10.18
N LEU A 146 -0.99 -0.06 -9.50
CA LEU A 146 -0.94 -0.13 -8.04
C LEU A 146 -1.07 1.26 -7.39
N LEU A 147 -0.43 2.28 -7.98
CA LEU A 147 -0.56 3.67 -7.58
C LEU A 147 -2.01 4.16 -7.71
N ALA A 148 -2.67 3.85 -8.83
CA ALA A 148 -4.07 4.19 -9.05
C ALA A 148 -5.00 3.49 -8.04
N ILE A 149 -4.80 2.20 -7.77
CA ILE A 149 -5.56 1.46 -6.74
C ILE A 149 -5.35 2.11 -5.36
N THR A 150 -4.12 2.44 -5.01
CA THR A 150 -3.81 3.11 -3.74
C THR A 150 -4.50 4.47 -3.63
N LEU A 151 -4.52 5.25 -4.71
CA LEU A 151 -5.23 6.53 -4.75
C LEU A 151 -6.74 6.34 -4.55
N VAL A 152 -7.34 5.35 -5.22
CA VAL A 152 -8.76 5.01 -5.02
C VAL A 152 -9.03 4.61 -3.58
N LEU A 153 -8.17 3.82 -2.94
CA LEU A 153 -8.29 3.44 -1.52
C LEU A 153 -8.16 4.65 -0.58
N ILE A 154 -7.36 5.66 -0.92
CA ILE A 154 -7.26 6.89 -0.15
C ILE A 154 -8.54 7.71 -0.28
N LEU A 155 -9.04 7.90 -1.51
CA LEU A 155 -10.23 8.72 -1.79
C LEU A 155 -11.53 8.08 -1.27
N THR A 156 -11.60 6.74 -1.27
CA THR A 156 -12.78 6.00 -0.79
C THR A 156 -12.73 5.69 0.71
N LEU A 157 -11.64 6.05 1.42
CA LEU A 157 -11.49 5.93 2.87
C LEU A 157 -12.71 6.40 3.67
N PRO A 158 -13.31 7.58 3.44
CA PRO A 158 -14.49 8.02 4.20
C PRO A 158 -15.71 7.11 3.99
N ILE A 159 -15.80 6.39 2.87
CA ILE A 159 -16.93 5.53 2.51
C ILE A 159 -16.75 4.15 3.16
N TYR A 160 -15.66 3.44 2.87
CA TYR A 160 -15.47 2.10 3.42
C TYR A 160 -15.17 2.10 4.93
N ALA A 161 -14.61 3.19 5.48
CA ALA A 161 -14.48 3.31 6.94
C ALA A 161 -15.84 3.27 7.65
N LYS A 162 -16.88 3.87 7.05
CA LYS A 162 -18.25 3.78 7.58
C LYS A 162 -18.81 2.37 7.44
N ALA A 163 -18.56 1.70 6.32
CA ALA A 163 -19.00 0.33 6.09
C ALA A 163 -18.34 -0.67 7.07
N LEU A 164 -17.01 -0.59 7.26
CA LEU A 164 -16.24 -1.44 8.17
C LEU A 164 -16.72 -1.31 9.63
N ARG A 165 -17.15 -0.11 10.04
CA ARG A 165 -17.69 0.09 11.40
C ARG A 165 -19.01 -0.66 11.64
N LYS A 166 -19.80 -0.91 10.60
CA LYS A 166 -21.09 -1.63 10.69
C LYS A 166 -20.96 -3.15 10.86
N VAL A 167 -19.79 -3.73 10.60
CA VAL A 167 -19.57 -5.18 10.75
C VAL A 167 -19.63 -5.55 12.24
N LYS A 168 -20.55 -6.47 12.61
CA LYS A 168 -20.64 -7.04 13.96
C LYS A 168 -19.43 -7.97 14.18
N THR A 169 -18.58 -7.59 15.14
CA THR A 169 -17.39 -8.37 15.55
C THR A 169 -17.42 -8.70 17.04
N SER A 170 -18.55 -8.44 17.70
CA SER A 170 -18.78 -8.81 19.09
C SER A 170 -18.93 -10.32 19.19
N ILE A 171 -18.29 -10.91 20.19
CA ILE A 171 -18.57 -12.26 20.62
C ILE A 171 -19.87 -12.15 21.42
N GLU A 172 -20.87 -12.97 21.11
CA GLU A 172 -21.90 -13.29 22.11
C GLU A 172 -21.15 -14.06 23.19
N VAL A 173 -20.80 -13.35 24.26
CA VAL A 173 -20.35 -14.01 25.48
C VAL A 173 -21.60 -14.78 25.93
N GLU A 174 -21.58 -16.10 25.84
CA GLU A 174 -22.56 -16.91 26.56
C GLU A 174 -22.60 -16.35 27.98
N ASP A 175 -23.79 -15.90 28.35
CA ASP A 175 -24.09 -15.28 29.63
C ASP A 175 -23.39 -16.06 30.74
N ASN A 176 -22.81 -15.37 31.72
CA ASN A 176 -22.23 -16.02 32.91
C ASN A 176 -23.38 -16.56 33.78
N GLY A 177 -24.15 -17.50 33.26
CA GLY A 177 -25.19 -18.25 33.93
C GLY A 177 -24.56 -19.22 34.91
N SER A 178 -24.01 -18.67 35.98
CA SER A 178 -23.62 -19.30 37.26
C SER A 178 -22.51 -18.47 37.90
N LEU A 179 -22.79 -17.20 38.21
CA LEU A 179 -22.24 -16.66 39.45
C LEU A 179 -23.18 -17.14 40.55
N GLY A 180 -23.04 -18.42 40.93
CA GLY A 180 -23.69 -18.96 42.11
C GLY A 180 -23.36 -18.03 43.28
N ALA A 181 -24.40 -17.54 43.94
CA ALA A 181 -24.28 -16.66 45.09
C ALA A 181 -23.25 -17.26 46.06
N ILE A 182 -22.13 -16.56 46.25
CA ILE A 182 -21.20 -16.89 47.32
C ILE A 182 -21.93 -16.49 48.60
N ASP A 183 -22.41 -17.50 49.31
CA ASP A 183 -23.01 -17.35 50.63
C ASP A 183 -21.93 -16.90 51.63
N ILE A 184 -22.13 -15.74 52.25
CA ILE A 184 -21.22 -15.15 53.26
C ILE A 184 -21.89 -15.25 54.64
N SER A 185 -22.62 -16.34 54.92
CA SER A 185 -23.03 -16.68 56.29
C SER A 185 -22.15 -17.81 56.83
N GLY A 186 -20.96 -17.47 57.31
CA GLY A 186 -20.05 -18.47 57.86
C GLY A 186 -18.73 -17.92 58.38
N ASP A 187 -18.73 -16.74 58.99
CA ASP A 187 -17.63 -16.31 59.87
C ASP A 187 -18.25 -15.95 61.23
N GLU A 188 -18.18 -16.89 62.18
CA GLU A 188 -18.33 -16.64 63.62
C GLU A 188 -17.06 -15.98 64.18
#